data_AF-A0A5S9MFE4-F1
#
_entry.id   AF-A0A5S9MFE4-F1
#
_cell.length_a   1.000
_cell.length_b   1.000
_cell.length_c   1.000
_cell.angle_alpha   90.00
_cell.angle_beta   90.00
_cell.angle_gamma   90.00
#
_symmetry.space_group_name_H-M   'P 1'
#
loop_
_entity.id
_entity.type
_entity.pdbx_description
1 polymer ?
#
loop_
_entity_poly.entity_id
_entity_poly.type
_entity_poly.pdbx_seq_one_letter_code
_entity_poly.pdbx_strand_id
1 'polypeptide(L)'
;MLTCFLFAINGLIEQIIPQEEHLQPTVVNQHQTTIILNHSKSDEEFTEYLNQLAESIQQRIEEELGLSISIGISRQFKELTMAKHAYIEGKEALKYRLKAEKKSIILYEHIQQGKTFKTHFPKQLQHDLFDAMKAGDQGKGKADHYLHVLLQSIFSKNAGPHEYHIALARFLNNLIELMHLLGIELFEVEDNKMLYDTIFEFKTFEDTEAWLKHEIIRPIIDQLAAREDSQYKNISEKNHSYHSSRIRLRSHIG
;
A
#
# COMPACT_ATOMS: atom_id res chain seq x y z
N MET A 1 16.62 -13.47 -0.63
CA MET A 1 17.17 -12.19 -1.13
C MET A 1 17.14 -11.11 -0.05
N LEU A 2 15.98 -10.79 0.55
CA LEU A 2 15.85 -9.78 1.62
C LEU A 2 16.76 -10.03 2.83
N THR A 3 16.90 -11.29 3.26
CA THR A 3 17.75 -11.68 4.40
C THR A 3 19.23 -11.37 4.16
N CYS A 4 19.71 -11.50 2.91
CA CYS A 4 21.10 -11.20 2.57
C CYS A 4 21.39 -9.70 2.64
N PHE A 5 20.44 -8.86 2.19
CA PHE A 5 20.58 -7.41 2.31
C PHE A 5 20.57 -6.94 3.75
N LEU A 6 19.67 -7.48 4.58
CA LEU A 6 19.63 -7.15 6.01
C LEU A 6 20.93 -7.54 6.71
N PHE A 7 21.52 -8.68 6.35
CA PHE A 7 22.81 -9.10 6.89
C PHE A 7 23.96 -8.17 6.46
N ALA A 8 24.02 -7.80 5.17
CA ALA A 8 25.01 -6.85 4.66
C ALA A 8 24.89 -5.47 5.33
N ILE A 9 23.66 -4.96 5.48
CA ILE A 9 23.39 -3.72 6.21
C ILE A 9 23.86 -3.85 7.65
N ASN A 10 23.56 -4.95 8.34
CA ASN A 10 23.97 -5.15 9.74
C ASN A 10 25.50 -5.08 9.89
N GLY A 11 26.24 -5.67 8.95
CA GLY A 11 27.71 -5.60 8.93
C GLY A 11 28.25 -4.18 8.65
N LEU A 12 27.58 -3.39 7.80
CA LEU A 12 27.94 -1.99 7.59
C LEU A 12 27.66 -1.13 8.82
N ILE A 13 26.54 -1.36 9.51
CA ILE A 13 26.24 -0.66 10.75
C ILE A 13 27.33 -0.86 11.80
N GLU A 14 27.83 -2.09 11.96
CA GLU A 14 28.94 -2.41 12.88
C GLU A 14 30.26 -1.69 12.52
N GLN A 15 30.42 -1.27 11.25
CA GLN A 15 31.61 -0.52 10.80
C GLN A 15 31.43 1.00 10.90
N ILE A 16 30.19 1.48 10.72
CA ILE A 16 29.87 2.91 10.71
C ILE A 16 29.82 3.47 12.13
N ILE A 17 29.26 2.70 13.07
CA ILE A 17 29.03 3.16 14.44
C ILE A 17 30.16 2.62 15.34
N PRO A 18 30.85 3.46 16.13
CA PRO A 18 31.87 3.00 17.08
C PRO A 18 31.32 1.99 18.10
N GLN A 19 32.10 0.96 18.42
CA GLN A 19 31.66 -0.15 19.27
C GLN A 19 31.21 0.29 20.68
N GLU A 20 31.73 1.41 21.17
CA GLU A 20 31.39 1.99 22.47
C GLU A 20 30.06 2.77 22.47
N GLU A 21 29.51 3.04 21.29
CA GLU A 21 28.33 3.89 21.08
C GLU A 21 27.07 3.08 20.76
N HIS A 22 27.16 1.75 20.65
CA HIS A 22 25.99 0.92 20.37
C HIS A 22 26.02 -0.45 21.06
N LEU A 23 24.83 -1.02 21.26
CA LEU A 23 24.68 -2.45 21.53
C LEU A 23 24.69 -3.25 20.23
N GLN A 24 24.82 -4.57 20.32
CA GLN A 24 24.97 -5.42 19.14
C GLN A 24 23.82 -5.22 18.12
N PRO A 25 24.13 -4.78 16.89
CA PRO A 25 23.16 -4.63 15.82
C PRO A 25 22.50 -5.97 15.49
N THR A 26 21.18 -5.98 15.34
CA THR A 26 20.42 -7.23 15.14
C THR A 26 19.29 -7.07 14.14
N VAL A 27 18.83 -8.19 13.59
CA VAL A 27 17.69 -8.23 12.67
C VAL A 27 16.47 -8.76 13.42
N VAL A 28 15.42 -7.95 13.53
CA VAL A 28 14.15 -8.29 14.19
C VAL A 28 13.01 -8.09 13.21
N ASN A 29 12.20 -9.12 12.96
CA ASN A 29 10.99 -9.06 12.12
C ASN A 29 11.19 -8.26 10.81
N GLN A 30 12.24 -8.59 10.04
CA GLN A 30 12.64 -7.93 8.78
C GLN A 30 13.17 -6.48 8.89
N HIS A 31 13.51 -6.02 10.09
CA HIS A 31 14.15 -4.73 10.32
C HIS A 31 15.54 -4.95 10.86
N GLN A 32 16.51 -4.22 10.33
CA GLN A 32 17.78 -4.03 11.03
C GLN A 32 17.52 -3.04 12.18
N THR A 33 18.04 -3.34 13.37
CA THR A 33 17.78 -2.57 14.59
C THR A 33 19.05 -2.49 15.42
N THR A 34 19.37 -1.27 15.85
CA THR A 34 20.51 -0.99 16.72
C THR A 34 20.07 -0.06 17.85
N ILE A 35 20.54 -0.34 19.06
CA ILE A 35 20.38 0.56 20.20
C ILE A 35 21.65 1.40 20.28
N ILE A 36 21.49 2.73 20.24
CA ILE A 36 22.57 3.70 20.36
C ILE A 36 22.65 4.19 21.80
N LEU A 37 23.86 4.24 22.34
CA LEU A 37 24.16 4.71 23.68
C LEU A 37 24.39 6.22 23.65
N ASN A 38 23.70 6.94 24.53
CA ASN A 38 23.83 8.39 24.64
C ASN A 38 25.05 8.75 25.50
N HIS A 39 26.06 9.37 24.87
CA HIS A 39 27.23 9.94 25.54
C HIS A 39 27.26 11.48 25.48
N SER A 40 26.20 12.11 24.96
CA SER A 40 26.06 13.55 24.80
C SER A 40 25.74 14.25 26.13
N LYS A 41 25.93 15.57 26.18
CA LYS A 41 25.71 16.38 27.38
C LYS A 41 24.24 16.78 27.57
N SER A 42 23.45 16.73 26.49
CA SER A 42 22.02 17.02 26.51
C SER A 42 21.25 16.12 25.53
N ASP A 43 19.94 16.01 25.75
CA ASP A 43 19.03 15.26 24.88
C ASP A 43 18.94 15.90 23.48
N GLU A 44 19.09 17.22 23.36
CA GLU A 44 19.13 17.96 22.09
C GLU A 44 20.37 17.61 21.28
N GLU A 45 21.55 17.64 21.91
CA GLU A 45 22.82 17.27 21.27
C GLU A 45 22.79 15.81 20.79
N PHE A 46 22.20 14.91 21.60
CA PHE A 46 22.05 13.52 21.19
C PHE A 46 21.09 13.36 20.00
N THR A 47 20.01 14.14 19.97
CA THR A 47 19.05 14.11 18.85
C THR A 47 19.69 14.62 17.55
N GLU A 48 20.52 15.66 17.61
CA GLU A 48 21.29 16.13 16.46
C GLU A 48 22.30 15.09 15.99
N TYR A 49 23.04 14.47 16.92
CA TYR A 49 23.95 13.36 16.62
C TYR A 49 23.23 12.19 15.94
N LEU A 50 22.06 11.77 16.43
CA LEU A 50 21.29 10.68 15.84
C LEU A 50 20.84 10.98 14.40
N ASN A 51 20.50 12.24 14.09
CA ASN A 51 20.14 12.64 12.73
C ASN A 51 21.36 12.55 11.80
N GLN A 52 22.50 13.12 12.21
CA GLN A 52 23.75 13.07 11.44
C GLN A 52 24.22 11.62 11.22
N LEU A 53 24.11 10.79 12.25
CA LEU A 53 24.43 9.37 12.16
C LEU A 53 23.51 8.65 11.17
N ALA A 54 22.21 8.90 11.23
CA ALA A 54 21.25 8.33 10.30
C ALA A 54 21.51 8.73 8.84
N GLU A 55 21.86 10.00 8.59
CA GLU A 55 22.25 10.49 7.25
C GLU A 55 23.52 9.77 6.75
N SER A 56 24.55 9.67 7.59
CA SER A 56 25.78 8.95 7.29
C SER A 56 25.53 7.48 6.96
N ILE A 57 24.68 6.81 7.75
CA ILE A 57 24.26 5.42 7.50
C ILE A 57 23.57 5.28 6.15
N GLN A 58 22.62 6.17 5.83
CA GLN A 58 21.93 6.15 4.54
C GLN A 58 22.88 6.31 3.37
N GLN A 59 23.77 7.30 3.44
CA GLN A 59 24.75 7.58 2.41
C GLN A 59 25.67 6.37 2.21
N ARG A 60 26.20 5.79 3.30
CA ARG A 60 27.15 4.67 3.21
C ARG A 60 26.51 3.41 2.63
N ILE A 61 25.28 3.10 3.02
CA ILE A 61 24.54 1.95 2.50
C ILE A 61 24.22 2.14 1.01
N GLU A 62 23.91 3.36 0.58
CA GLU A 62 23.71 3.66 -0.83
C GLU A 62 25.02 3.52 -1.64
N GLU A 63 26.12 4.08 -1.14
CA GLU A 63 27.43 4.02 -1.80
C GLU A 63 27.94 2.58 -1.95
N GLU A 64 27.80 1.75 -0.90
CA GLU A 64 28.39 0.42 -0.88
C GLU A 64 27.48 -0.68 -1.40
N LEU A 65 26.15 -0.56 -1.22
CA LEU A 65 25.18 -1.59 -1.60
C LEU A 65 24.24 -1.16 -2.73
N GLY A 66 24.24 0.12 -3.12
CA GLY A 66 23.27 0.66 -4.08
C GLY A 66 21.83 0.66 -3.56
N LEU A 67 21.64 0.61 -2.23
CA LEU A 67 20.33 0.50 -1.60
C LEU A 67 19.88 1.81 -0.98
N SER A 68 18.61 2.13 -1.21
CA SER A 68 17.91 3.24 -0.56
C SER A 68 17.17 2.73 0.68
N ILE A 69 17.52 3.21 1.86
CA ILE A 69 16.88 2.81 3.13
C ILE A 69 16.14 3.98 3.80
N SER A 70 15.15 3.64 4.63
CA SER A 70 14.51 4.58 5.58
C SER A 70 14.90 4.18 7.00
N ILE A 71 15.03 5.17 7.89
CA ILE A 71 15.41 4.97 9.29
C ILE A 71 14.31 5.56 10.19
N GLY A 72 13.81 4.77 11.12
CA GLY A 72 12.85 5.20 12.13
C GLY A 72 13.53 5.25 13.49
N ILE A 73 13.46 6.40 14.15
CA ILE A 73 14.14 6.66 15.42
C ILE A 73 13.07 6.78 16.50
N SER A 74 13.18 5.96 17.55
CA SER A 74 12.28 6.01 18.71
C SER A 74 12.55 7.23 19.58
N ARG A 75 11.74 7.42 20.64
CA ARG A 75 12.16 8.32 21.71
C ARG A 75 13.34 7.72 22.47
N GLN A 76 14.06 8.61 23.15
CA GLN A 76 15.12 8.23 24.08
C GLN A 76 14.53 7.49 25.29
N PHE A 77 15.28 6.54 25.82
CA PHE A 77 14.87 5.76 26.99
C PHE A 77 16.07 5.45 27.88
N LYS A 78 15.83 5.30 29.19
CA LYS A 78 16.89 5.14 30.20
C LYS A 78 17.10 3.69 30.66
N GLU A 79 16.09 2.85 30.51
CA GLU A 79 16.12 1.46 30.99
C GLU A 79 16.03 0.48 29.83
N LEU A 80 16.90 -0.54 29.79
CA LEU A 80 16.89 -1.55 28.73
C LEU A 80 15.58 -2.34 28.64
N THR A 81 14.80 -2.41 29.74
CA THR A 81 13.43 -2.96 29.76
C THR A 81 12.49 -2.24 28.79
N MET A 82 12.75 -0.97 28.49
CA MET A 82 11.99 -0.15 27.54
C MET A 82 12.39 -0.38 26.08
N ALA A 83 13.45 -1.15 25.80
CA ALA A 83 13.93 -1.37 24.42
C ALA A 83 12.86 -1.98 23.51
N LYS A 84 11.99 -2.85 24.03
CA LYS A 84 10.84 -3.38 23.27
C LYS A 84 9.87 -2.27 22.86
N HIS A 85 9.60 -1.32 23.75
CA HIS A 85 8.73 -0.18 23.46
C HIS A 85 9.38 0.76 22.43
N ALA A 86 10.67 1.07 22.62
CA ALA A 86 11.45 1.86 21.67
C ALA A 86 11.47 1.23 20.27
N TYR A 87 11.65 -0.10 20.18
CA TYR A 87 11.56 -0.81 18.91
C TYR A 87 10.19 -0.65 18.22
N ILE A 88 9.09 -0.71 19.00
CA ILE A 88 7.74 -0.45 18.47
C ILE A 88 7.64 0.98 17.97
N GLU A 89 8.10 1.98 18.72
CA GLU A 89 8.11 3.39 18.30
C GLU A 89 8.91 3.60 16.99
N GLY A 90 10.11 3.05 16.88
CA GLY A 90 10.93 3.15 15.67
C GLY A 90 10.27 2.48 14.46
N LYS A 91 9.62 1.33 14.66
CA LYS A 91 8.82 0.66 13.62
C LYS A 91 7.59 1.49 13.23
N GLU A 92 6.90 2.10 14.19
CA GLU A 92 5.78 2.99 13.91
C GLU A 92 6.23 4.24 13.14
N ALA A 93 7.40 4.79 13.44
CA ALA A 93 7.99 5.88 12.69
C ALA A 93 8.22 5.51 11.22
N LEU A 94 8.73 4.31 10.94
CA LEU A 94 8.92 3.84 9.57
C LEU A 94 7.64 3.77 8.74
N LYS A 95 6.45 3.64 9.34
CA LYS A 95 5.18 3.69 8.59
C LYS A 95 4.94 5.05 7.95
N TYR A 96 5.46 6.13 8.54
CA TYR A 96 5.33 7.48 7.99
C TYR A 96 6.19 7.70 6.74
N ARG A 97 7.04 6.75 6.35
CA ARG A 97 7.70 6.79 5.03
C ARG A 97 6.71 6.86 3.88
N LEU A 98 5.50 6.31 4.08
CA LEU A 98 4.42 6.41 3.09
C LEU A 98 4.13 7.86 2.74
N LYS A 99 4.26 8.79 3.70
CA LYS A 99 4.00 10.23 3.55
C LYS A 99 5.24 11.07 3.25
N ALA A 100 6.43 10.48 3.41
CA ALA A 100 7.70 11.18 3.27
C ALA A 100 8.33 10.88 1.90
N GLU A 101 9.42 11.58 1.58
CA GLU A 101 10.21 11.30 0.38
C GLU A 101 10.92 9.93 0.46
N LYS A 102 11.37 9.41 -0.69
CA LYS A 102 12.22 8.21 -0.74
C LYS A 102 13.51 8.50 0.05
N LYS A 103 13.89 7.60 0.98
CA LYS A 103 15.01 7.75 1.96
C LYS A 103 14.71 8.65 3.16
N SER A 104 13.59 8.41 3.83
CA SER A 104 13.21 9.19 5.01
C SER A 104 13.92 8.76 6.31
N ILE A 105 14.40 9.76 7.07
CA ILE A 105 14.75 9.65 8.49
C ILE A 105 13.57 10.21 9.29
N ILE A 106 12.99 9.41 10.18
CA ILE A 106 11.72 9.75 10.86
C ILE A 106 11.89 9.60 12.35
N LEU A 107 11.81 10.73 13.07
CA LEU A 107 11.81 10.74 14.53
C LEU A 107 10.39 10.55 15.04
N TYR A 108 10.18 9.52 15.86
CA TYR A 108 8.89 9.22 16.44
C TYR A 108 8.33 10.38 17.28
N GLU A 109 9.21 11.14 17.91
CA GLU A 109 8.82 12.31 18.71
C GLU A 109 8.15 13.42 17.90
N HIS A 110 8.50 13.55 16.61
CA HIS A 110 7.92 14.56 15.71
C HIS A 110 6.61 14.11 15.07
N ILE A 111 6.17 12.87 15.32
CA ILE A 111 4.92 12.35 14.77
C ILE A 111 3.75 12.95 15.55
N GLN A 112 3.02 13.84 14.89
CA GLN A 112 1.75 14.33 15.41
C GLN A 112 0.71 13.20 15.33
N GLN A 113 0.45 12.54 16.46
CA GLN A 113 -0.64 11.59 16.55
C GLN A 113 -1.97 12.34 16.48
N GLY A 114 -2.67 12.21 15.35
CA GLY A 114 -4.03 12.70 15.20
C GLY A 114 -4.92 12.05 16.26
N LYS A 115 -5.43 12.84 17.21
CA LYS A 115 -6.33 12.34 18.27
C LYS A 115 -7.73 11.96 17.77
N THR A 116 -7.95 11.89 16.45
CA THR A 116 -9.28 11.75 15.85
C THR A 116 -9.28 10.61 14.86
N PHE A 117 -10.22 9.66 15.01
CA PHE A 117 -10.49 8.60 14.04
C PHE A 117 -11.19 9.09 12.77
N LYS A 118 -11.30 10.41 12.54
CA LYS A 118 -11.97 10.95 11.36
C LYS A 118 -11.07 10.77 10.15
N THR A 119 -11.49 9.90 9.24
CA THR A 119 -10.82 9.68 7.96
C THR A 119 -11.52 10.42 6.83
N HIS A 120 -10.74 11.07 5.97
CA HIS A 120 -11.25 11.64 4.73
C HIS A 120 -11.49 10.52 3.73
N PHE A 121 -12.71 10.48 3.17
CA PHE A 121 -13.08 9.51 2.14
C PHE A 121 -14.01 10.16 1.09
N PRO A 122 -13.55 10.39 -0.15
CA PRO A 122 -14.30 11.12 -1.15
C PRO A 122 -15.31 10.21 -1.88
N LYS A 123 -16.51 10.07 -1.30
CA LYS A 123 -17.57 9.18 -1.82
C LYS A 123 -17.93 9.41 -3.28
N GLN A 124 -17.92 10.67 -3.75
CA GLN A 124 -18.25 10.98 -5.15
C GLN A 124 -17.23 10.35 -6.11
N LEU A 125 -15.93 10.44 -5.82
CA LEU A 125 -14.89 9.84 -6.66
C LEU A 125 -14.99 8.31 -6.68
N GLN A 126 -15.36 7.68 -5.56
CA GLN A 126 -15.66 6.25 -5.55
C GLN A 126 -16.86 5.92 -6.45
N HIS A 127 -17.93 6.71 -6.39
CA HIS A 127 -19.10 6.49 -7.23
C HIS A 127 -18.75 6.60 -8.71
N ASP A 128 -18.01 7.65 -9.09
CA ASP A 128 -17.55 7.87 -10.47
C ASP A 128 -16.65 6.72 -10.96
N LEU A 129 -15.76 6.22 -10.08
CA LEU A 129 -14.96 5.02 -10.35
C LEU A 129 -15.85 3.80 -10.61
N PHE A 130 -16.81 3.54 -9.74
CA PHE A 130 -17.67 2.36 -9.85
C PHE A 130 -18.55 2.41 -11.10
N ASP A 131 -19.03 3.60 -11.47
CA ASP A 131 -19.79 3.77 -12.70
C ASP A 131 -18.92 3.60 -13.94
N ALA A 132 -17.68 4.09 -13.91
CA ALA A 132 -16.70 3.81 -14.97
C ALA A 132 -16.39 2.32 -15.08
N MET A 133 -16.24 1.59 -13.97
CA MET A 133 -16.01 0.15 -13.99
C MET A 133 -17.17 -0.63 -14.62
N LYS A 134 -18.41 -0.25 -14.30
CA LYS A 134 -19.62 -0.86 -14.86
C LYS A 134 -19.79 -0.65 -16.36
N ALA A 135 -19.14 0.35 -16.94
CA ALA A 135 -19.15 0.61 -18.38
C ALA A 135 -18.23 -0.33 -19.19
N GLY A 136 -17.63 -1.33 -18.55
CA GLY A 136 -16.78 -2.33 -19.21
C GLY A 136 -15.56 -1.71 -19.88
N ASP A 137 -15.16 -2.25 -21.04
CA ASP A 137 -13.96 -1.82 -21.76
C ASP A 137 -13.94 -0.31 -22.08
N GLN A 138 -15.10 0.27 -22.40
CA GLN A 138 -15.23 1.70 -22.70
C GLN A 138 -14.95 2.59 -21.49
N GLY A 139 -15.08 2.05 -20.28
CA GLY A 139 -14.84 2.74 -19.02
C GLY A 139 -13.42 2.60 -18.48
N LYS A 140 -12.58 1.69 -19.01
CA LYS A 140 -11.28 1.31 -18.45
C LYS A 140 -10.34 2.50 -18.20
N GLY A 141 -10.22 3.41 -19.17
CA GLY A 141 -9.40 4.62 -19.02
C GLY A 141 -9.94 5.59 -17.96
N LYS A 142 -11.26 5.74 -17.86
CA LYS A 142 -11.90 6.56 -16.82
C LYS A 142 -11.74 5.93 -15.43
N ALA A 143 -11.85 4.61 -15.33
CA ALA A 143 -11.64 3.88 -14.09
C ALA A 143 -10.19 4.05 -13.58
N ASP A 144 -9.20 3.90 -14.45
CA ASP A 144 -7.79 4.16 -14.11
C ASP A 144 -7.61 5.60 -13.57
N HIS A 145 -8.23 6.60 -14.20
CA HIS A 145 -8.17 8.00 -13.75
C HIS A 145 -8.87 8.22 -12.40
N TYR A 146 -10.11 7.74 -12.24
CA TYR A 146 -10.85 7.94 -11.00
C TYR A 146 -10.23 7.18 -9.82
N LEU A 147 -9.61 6.02 -10.06
CA LEU A 147 -8.80 5.32 -9.06
C LEU A 147 -7.65 6.21 -8.59
N HIS A 148 -6.88 6.77 -9.53
CA HIS A 148 -5.75 7.66 -9.21
C HIS A 148 -6.20 8.84 -8.34
N VAL A 149 -7.23 9.58 -8.77
CA VAL A 149 -7.70 10.79 -8.06
C VAL A 149 -8.34 10.43 -6.71
N LEU A 150 -9.03 9.30 -6.62
CA LEU A 150 -9.57 8.76 -5.36
C LEU A 150 -8.45 8.48 -4.36
N LEU A 151 -7.46 7.68 -4.76
CA LEU A 151 -6.33 7.32 -3.91
C LEU A 151 -5.50 8.55 -3.55
N GLN A 152 -5.24 9.45 -4.50
CA GLN A 152 -4.51 10.69 -4.23
C GLN A 152 -5.26 11.58 -3.25
N SER A 153 -6.58 11.67 -3.33
CA SER A 153 -7.38 12.40 -2.35
C SER A 153 -7.39 11.72 -0.98
N ILE A 154 -7.42 10.38 -0.91
CA ILE A 154 -7.33 9.62 0.35
C ILE A 154 -5.94 9.84 0.96
N PHE A 155 -4.90 9.81 0.13
CA PHE A 155 -3.53 10.02 0.58
C PHE A 155 -3.31 11.47 1.04
N SER A 156 -3.53 12.48 0.21
CA SER A 156 -3.22 13.88 0.55
C SER A 156 -4.02 14.45 1.75
N LYS A 157 -5.28 14.03 1.95
CA LYS A 157 -6.18 14.64 2.94
C LYS A 157 -6.29 13.90 4.27
N ASN A 158 -5.68 12.73 4.40
CA ASN A 158 -5.61 12.01 5.68
C ASN A 158 -4.31 12.35 6.41
N ALA A 159 -4.43 12.58 7.73
CA ALA A 159 -3.36 13.14 8.57
C ALA A 159 -2.10 12.26 8.63
N GLY A 160 -2.27 10.94 8.66
CA GLY A 160 -1.17 10.00 8.75
C GLY A 160 -1.39 8.70 7.98
N PRO A 161 -0.42 7.77 8.05
CA PRO A 161 -0.52 6.46 7.43
C PRO A 161 -1.67 5.62 8.01
N HIS A 162 -2.02 5.81 9.29
CA HIS A 162 -3.13 5.09 9.93
C HIS A 162 -4.48 5.49 9.34
N GLU A 163 -4.77 6.79 9.24
CA GLU A 163 -6.01 7.28 8.65
C GLU A 163 -6.10 6.92 7.16
N TYR A 164 -4.97 6.97 6.46
CA TYR A 164 -4.84 6.47 5.08
C TYR A 164 -5.23 4.99 4.97
N HIS A 165 -4.64 4.13 5.80
CA HIS A 165 -4.93 2.70 5.85
C HIS A 165 -6.40 2.39 6.17
N ILE A 166 -7.01 3.13 7.11
CA ILE A 166 -8.44 2.97 7.43
C ILE A 166 -9.32 3.38 6.24
N ALA A 167 -9.03 4.49 5.57
CA ALA A 167 -9.75 4.91 4.38
C ALA A 167 -9.59 3.91 3.21
N LEU A 168 -8.41 3.31 3.08
CA LEU A 168 -8.12 2.29 2.08
C LEU A 168 -8.86 0.97 2.37
N ALA A 169 -8.87 0.52 3.62
CA ALA A 169 -9.66 -0.64 4.04
C ALA A 169 -11.17 -0.44 3.79
N ARG A 170 -11.66 0.80 4.01
CA ARG A 170 -13.04 1.16 3.64
C ARG A 170 -13.28 1.06 2.13
N PHE A 171 -12.33 1.52 1.31
CA PHE A 171 -12.44 1.40 -0.14
C PHE A 171 -12.51 -0.06 -0.59
N LEU A 172 -11.66 -0.92 -0.04
CA LEU A 172 -11.69 -2.36 -0.30
C LEU A 172 -13.03 -2.99 0.06
N ASN A 173 -13.59 -2.68 1.22
CA ASN A 173 -14.90 -3.18 1.61
C ASN A 173 -15.98 -2.79 0.58
N ASN A 174 -15.96 -1.54 0.11
CA ASN A 174 -16.92 -1.07 -0.89
C ASN A 174 -16.72 -1.75 -2.26
N LEU A 175 -15.48 -2.13 -2.61
CA LEU A 175 -15.19 -2.93 -3.81
C LEU A 175 -15.75 -4.35 -3.66
N ILE A 176 -15.55 -4.99 -2.52
CA ILE A 176 -16.10 -6.32 -2.22
C ILE A 176 -17.63 -6.29 -2.30
N GLU A 177 -18.27 -5.26 -1.73
CA GLU A 177 -19.71 -5.07 -1.84
C GLU A 177 -20.17 -4.91 -3.29
N LEU A 178 -19.46 -4.11 -4.09
CA LEU A 178 -19.76 -3.94 -5.53
C LEU A 178 -19.65 -5.29 -6.26
N MET A 179 -18.63 -6.08 -5.98
CA MET A 179 -18.45 -7.38 -6.60
C MET A 179 -19.59 -8.35 -6.28
N HIS A 180 -20.01 -8.41 -5.01
CA HIS A 180 -21.17 -9.21 -4.62
C HIS A 180 -22.45 -8.76 -5.34
N LEU A 181 -22.67 -7.45 -5.47
CA LEU A 181 -23.82 -6.90 -6.21
C LEU A 181 -23.79 -7.27 -7.69
N LEU A 182 -22.60 -7.36 -8.29
CA LEU A 182 -22.41 -7.74 -9.68
C LEU A 182 -22.35 -9.26 -9.88
N GLY A 183 -22.43 -10.05 -8.80
CA GLY A 183 -22.27 -11.50 -8.84
C GLY A 183 -20.90 -11.93 -9.37
N ILE A 184 -19.86 -11.14 -9.09
CA ILE A 184 -18.46 -11.43 -9.44
C ILE A 184 -17.84 -12.15 -8.25
N GLU A 185 -17.46 -13.41 -8.44
CA GLU A 185 -16.63 -14.12 -7.48
C GLU A 185 -15.18 -13.68 -7.69
N LEU A 186 -14.55 -13.20 -6.62
CA LEU A 186 -13.11 -12.93 -6.63
C LEU A 186 -12.44 -14.28 -6.92
N PHE A 187 -11.51 -14.34 -7.89
CA PHE A 187 -10.62 -15.49 -8.07
C PHE A 187 -10.10 -15.92 -6.70
N GLU A 188 -9.98 -17.22 -6.44
CA GLU A 188 -9.53 -17.82 -5.17
C GLU A 188 -8.29 -17.11 -4.59
N VAL A 189 -8.51 -15.96 -3.95
CA VAL A 189 -7.54 -15.35 -3.04
C VAL A 189 -7.73 -16.20 -1.81
N GLU A 190 -6.93 -17.26 -1.72
CA GLU A 190 -7.04 -18.37 -0.76
C GLU A 190 -7.19 -17.92 0.71
N ASP A 191 -7.01 -16.64 1.03
CA ASP A 191 -7.43 -16.07 2.29
C ASP A 191 -7.74 -14.57 2.16
N ASN A 192 -8.95 -14.12 2.52
CA ASN A 192 -9.28 -12.69 2.63
C ASN A 192 -8.30 -11.92 3.56
N LYS A 193 -7.64 -12.63 4.48
CA LYS A 193 -6.54 -12.07 5.29
C LYS A 193 -5.39 -11.57 4.43
N MET A 194 -5.01 -12.32 3.39
CA MET A 194 -3.93 -11.92 2.47
C MET A 194 -4.22 -10.61 1.75
N LEU A 195 -5.48 -10.26 1.51
CA LEU A 195 -5.86 -9.05 0.79
C LEU A 195 -5.65 -7.79 1.63
N TYR A 196 -6.04 -7.84 2.91
CA TYR A 196 -5.75 -6.74 3.86
C TYR A 196 -4.27 -6.71 4.25
N ASP A 197 -3.65 -7.88 4.48
CA ASP A 197 -2.23 -7.97 4.83
C ASP A 197 -1.35 -7.39 3.71
N THR A 198 -1.63 -7.72 2.45
CA THR A 198 -0.92 -7.17 1.28
C THR A 198 -0.99 -5.65 1.23
N ILE A 199 -2.17 -5.06 1.46
CA ILE A 199 -2.32 -3.61 1.42
C ILE A 199 -1.58 -2.90 2.53
N PHE A 200 -1.53 -3.48 3.74
CA PHE A 200 -0.81 -2.88 4.86
C PHE A 200 0.71 -3.08 4.78
N GLU A 201 1.19 -3.94 3.89
CA GLU A 201 2.61 -4.14 3.62
C GLU A 201 3.19 -3.15 2.60
N PHE A 202 2.35 -2.50 1.79
CA PHE A 202 2.82 -1.57 0.78
C PHE A 202 3.56 -0.38 1.40
N LYS A 203 4.68 -0.05 0.75
CA LYS A 203 5.63 0.94 1.25
C LYS A 203 5.46 2.29 0.58
N THR A 204 4.75 2.34 -0.54
CA THR A 204 4.54 3.53 -1.37
C THR A 204 3.10 3.64 -1.87
N PHE A 205 2.73 4.85 -2.23
CA PHE A 205 1.45 5.16 -2.87
C PHE A 205 1.32 4.43 -4.21
N GLU A 206 2.40 4.42 -4.99
CA GLU A 206 2.47 3.84 -6.33
C GLU A 206 2.26 2.32 -6.29
N ASP A 207 2.86 1.63 -5.31
CA ASP A 207 2.67 0.19 -5.13
C ASP A 207 1.19 -0.14 -4.86
N THR A 208 0.55 0.68 -4.03
CA THR A 208 -0.88 0.52 -3.66
C THR A 208 -1.78 0.76 -4.88
N GLU A 209 -1.53 1.83 -5.63
CA GLU A 209 -2.28 2.17 -6.84
C GLU A 209 -2.13 1.09 -7.91
N ALA A 210 -0.90 0.65 -8.18
CA ALA A 210 -0.61 -0.38 -9.16
C ALA A 210 -1.29 -1.70 -8.80
N TRP A 211 -1.18 -2.13 -7.55
CA TRP A 211 -1.82 -3.37 -7.11
C TRP A 211 -3.34 -3.32 -7.23
N LEU A 212 -3.99 -2.26 -6.71
CA LEU A 212 -5.44 -2.10 -6.84
C LEU A 212 -5.89 -2.11 -8.30
N LYS A 213 -5.16 -1.40 -9.15
CA LYS A 213 -5.43 -1.30 -10.58
C LYS A 213 -5.36 -2.65 -11.28
N HIS A 214 -4.27 -3.39 -11.08
CA HIS A 214 -3.94 -4.58 -11.86
C HIS A 214 -4.57 -5.85 -11.30
N GLU A 215 -4.65 -5.98 -9.98
CA GLU A 215 -5.13 -7.21 -9.32
C GLU A 215 -6.63 -7.17 -9.01
N ILE A 216 -7.25 -5.99 -8.95
CA ILE A 216 -8.67 -5.85 -8.58
C ILE A 216 -9.48 -5.15 -9.66
N ILE A 217 -9.19 -3.87 -9.94
CA ILE A 217 -10.06 -3.04 -10.78
C ILE A 217 -10.15 -3.57 -12.22
N ARG A 218 -9.02 -3.84 -12.87
CA ARG A 218 -9.00 -4.33 -14.26
C ARG A 218 -9.63 -5.72 -14.40
N PRO A 219 -9.32 -6.72 -13.55
CA PRO A 219 -10.00 -8.02 -13.59
C PRO A 219 -11.52 -7.90 -13.47
N ILE A 220 -12.03 -7.02 -12.61
CA ILE A 220 -13.48 -6.77 -12.49
C ILE A 220 -14.05 -6.23 -13.81
N ILE A 221 -13.41 -5.22 -14.41
CA ILE A 221 -13.84 -4.63 -15.69
C ILE A 221 -13.83 -5.68 -16.80
N ASP A 222 -12.75 -6.45 -16.91
CA ASP A 222 -12.59 -7.45 -17.97
C ASP A 222 -13.64 -8.57 -17.85
N GLN A 223 -13.99 -8.99 -16.62
CA GLN A 223 -15.09 -9.94 -16.40
C GLN A 223 -16.46 -9.36 -16.78
N LEU A 224 -16.71 -8.08 -16.50
CA LEU A 224 -17.95 -7.41 -16.89
C LEU A 224 -18.08 -7.33 -18.42
N ALA A 225 -17.01 -6.97 -19.12
CA ALA A 225 -16.97 -6.91 -20.57
C ALA A 225 -17.23 -8.29 -21.21
N ALA A 226 -16.62 -9.36 -20.67
CA ALA A 226 -16.85 -10.72 -21.17
C ALA A 226 -18.31 -11.19 -20.99
N ARG A 227 -19.00 -10.75 -19.93
CA ARG A 227 -20.42 -11.02 -19.72
C ARG A 227 -21.29 -10.28 -20.73
N GLU A 228 -20.98 -9.02 -21.02
CA GLU A 228 -21.71 -8.27 -22.05
C GLU A 228 -21.56 -8.93 -23.42
N ASP A 229 -20.34 -9.25 -23.84
CA ASP A 229 -20.07 -9.88 -25.14
C ASP A 229 -20.79 -11.24 -25.31
N SER A 230 -20.82 -12.05 -24.25
CA SER A 230 -21.52 -13.34 -24.28
C SER A 230 -23.05 -13.16 -24.32
N GLN A 231 -23.60 -12.18 -23.62
CA GLN A 231 -25.03 -11.86 -23.71
C GLN A 231 -25.41 -11.31 -25.10
N TYR A 232 -24.62 -10.40 -25.67
CA TYR A 232 -24.84 -9.86 -27.01
C TYR A 232 -24.81 -10.96 -28.08
N LYS A 233 -23.82 -11.87 -28.05
CA LYS A 233 -23.76 -13.01 -28.96
C LYS A 233 -25.01 -13.90 -28.85
N ASN A 234 -25.39 -14.28 -27.64
CA ASN A 234 -26.58 -15.10 -27.41
C ASN A 234 -27.88 -14.45 -27.94
N ILE A 235 -28.07 -13.14 -27.73
CA ILE A 235 -29.25 -12.42 -28.23
C ILE A 235 -29.23 -12.34 -29.76
N SER A 236 -28.07 -12.09 -30.37
CA SER A 236 -27.91 -12.00 -31.83
C SER A 236 -28.18 -13.34 -32.53
N GLU A 237 -27.74 -14.45 -31.95
CA GLU A 237 -28.00 -15.82 -32.42
C GLU A 237 -29.48 -16.18 -32.27
N LYS A 238 -30.09 -15.82 -31.14
CA LYS A 238 -31.52 -16.03 -30.92
C LYS A 238 -32.35 -15.27 -31.95
N ASN A 239 -32.02 -14.01 -32.22
CA ASN A 239 -32.71 -13.18 -33.21
C ASN A 239 -32.51 -13.70 -34.65
N HIS A 240 -31.31 -14.18 -35.01
CA HIS A 240 -31.07 -14.85 -36.29
C HIS A 240 -31.86 -16.16 -36.44
N SER A 241 -31.93 -16.97 -35.38
CA SER A 241 -32.72 -18.20 -35.35
C SER A 241 -34.23 -17.92 -35.49
N TYR A 242 -34.75 -16.92 -34.79
CA TYR A 242 -36.15 -16.49 -34.93
C TYR A 242 -36.48 -15.96 -36.33
N HIS A 243 -35.60 -15.17 -36.95
CA HIS A 243 -35.83 -14.68 -38.31
C HIS A 243 -35.76 -15.80 -39.36
N SER A 244 -34.80 -16.72 -39.22
CA SER A 244 -34.63 -17.87 -40.11
C SER A 244 -35.83 -18.85 -40.03
N SER A 245 -36.42 -19.00 -38.84
CA SER A 245 -37.62 -19.81 -38.60
C SER A 245 -38.88 -19.19 -39.24
N ARG A 246 -39.00 -17.86 -39.20
CA ARG A 246 -40.12 -17.11 -39.81
C ARG A 246 -40.10 -17.12 -41.34
N ILE A 247 -38.92 -17.09 -41.95
CA ILE A 247 -38.77 -17.17 -43.41
C ILE A 247 -39.14 -18.57 -43.91
N ARG A 248 -38.73 -19.64 -43.22
CA ARG A 248 -39.14 -21.03 -43.55
C ARG A 248 -40.64 -21.24 -43.48
N LEU A 249 -41.31 -20.71 -42.45
CA LEU A 249 -42.77 -20.82 -42.30
C LEU A 249 -43.55 -20.07 -43.39
N ARG A 250 -43.00 -18.99 -43.98
CA ARG A 250 -43.65 -18.29 -45.09
C ARG A 250 -43.42 -18.96 -46.45
N SER A 251 -42.34 -19.70 -46.64
CA SER A 251 -42.06 -20.46 -47.87
C SER A 251 -42.85 -21.78 -48.03
N HIS A 252 -43.62 -22.18 -47.01
CA HIS A 252 -44.46 -23.41 -47.04
C HIS A 252 -45.95 -23.13 -47.24
N ILE A 253 -46.34 -21.86 -47.42
CA ILE A 253 -47.75 -21.42 -47.58
C ILE A 253 -47.92 -20.68 -48.93
N GLY A 254 -47.02 -20.92 -49.89
CA GLY A 254 -47.07 -20.40 -51.25
C GLY A 254 -47.15 -21.52 -52.26
#